data_AF-A0A259LNW3-F1
#
_entry.id   AF-A0A259LNW3-F1
#
_cell.length_a   1.000
_cell.length_b   1.000
_cell.length_c   1.000
_cell.angle_alpha   90.00
_cell.angle_beta   90.00
_cell.angle_gamma   90.00
#
_symmetry.space_group_name_H-M   'P 1'
#
loop_
_entity.id
_entity.type
_entity.pdbx_description
1 polymer ?
#
loop_
_entity_poly.entity_id
_entity_poly.type
_entity_poly.pdbx_seq_one_letter_code
_entity_poly.pdbx_strand_id
1 'polypeptide(L)' 'MADIARRQSCTPRYIAQRIQLAFLSPVITSAILAGQQPPELTLTDLVAKGFPADWDHQWRVLGFAGQG' A
#
# COMPACT_ATOMS: atom_id res chain seq x y z
N MET A 1 35.54 14.93 -6.49
CA MET A 1 34.10 14.79 -6.79
C MET A 1 33.79 13.32 -7.04
N ALA A 2 33.91 12.52 -5.98
CA ALA A 2 33.75 11.07 -6.04
C ALA A 2 32.26 10.74 -6.10
N ASP A 3 31.82 10.39 -7.30
CA ASP A 3 30.87 9.30 -7.58
C ASP A 3 29.76 9.06 -6.53
N ILE A 4 28.83 10.02 -6.38
CA ILE A 4 27.58 9.83 -5.63
C ILE A 4 26.56 9.10 -6.51
N ALA A 5 26.99 8.05 -7.21
CA ALA A 5 26.17 7.28 -8.13
C ALA A 5 26.21 5.79 -7.77
N ARG A 6 26.16 5.48 -6.47
CA ARG A 6 25.64 4.19 -6.01
C ARG A 6 24.14 4.16 -6.29
N ARG A 7 23.84 3.82 -7.54
CA ARG A 7 22.53 3.46 -8.09
C ARG A 7 21.78 2.67 -7.02
N GLN A 8 20.74 3.29 -6.49
CA GLN A 8 19.83 2.65 -5.56
C GLN A 8 19.41 1.32 -6.16
N SER A 9 19.77 0.22 -5.50
CA SER A 9 19.30 -1.12 -5.84
C SER A 9 17.80 -1.19 -5.58
N CYS A 10 17.01 -0.55 -6.45
CA CYS A 10 15.58 -0.73 -6.53
C CYS A 10 15.35 -2.17 -6.95
N THR A 11 15.17 -3.05 -5.97
CA THR A 11 14.81 -4.44 -6.25
C THR A 11 13.47 -4.45 -7.00
N PRO A 12 13.24 -5.43 -7.90
CA PRO A 12 11.96 -5.57 -8.60
C PRO A 12 10.76 -5.55 -7.63
N ARG A 13 10.97 -6.13 -6.43
CA ARG A 13 10.02 -6.06 -5.32
C ARG A 13 9.69 -4.63 -4.93
N TYR A 14 10.67 -3.77 -4.70
CA TYR A 14 10.45 -2.38 -4.30
C TYR A 14 9.62 -1.58 -5.32
N ILE A 15 9.87 -1.80 -6.61
CA ILE A 15 9.10 -1.17 -7.68
C ILE A 15 7.67 -1.72 -7.71
N ALA A 16 7.50 -3.04 -7.63
CA ALA A 16 6.17 -3.67 -7.58
C ALA A 16 5.35 -3.18 -6.39
N GLN A 17 5.96 -3.05 -5.20
CA GLN A 17 5.30 -2.53 -4.01
C GLN A 17 4.82 -1.09 -4.19
N ARG A 18 5.64 -0.23 -4.82
CA ARG A 18 5.27 1.16 -5.12
C ARG A 18 4.15 1.26 -6.13
N ILE A 19 4.19 0.45 -7.18
CA ILE A 19 3.14 0.41 -8.19
C ILE A 19 1.83 -0.07 -7.54
N GLN A 20 1.86 -1.14 -6.74
CA GLN A 20 0.69 -1.63 -6.01
C GLN A 20 0.08 -0.52 -5.15
N LEU A 21 0.89 0.14 -4.31
CA LEU A 21 0.41 1.24 -3.47
C LEU A 21 -0.15 2.44 -4.26
N ALA A 22 0.31 2.67 -5.49
CA ALA A 22 -0.25 3.71 -6.36
C ALA A 22 -1.67 3.40 -6.86
N PHE A 23 -2.09 2.12 -6.86
CA PHE A 23 -3.45 1.68 -7.20
C PHE A 23 -4.39 1.60 -5.98
N LEU A 24 -3.90 1.93 -4.80
CA LEU A 24 -4.70 1.96 -3.59
C LEU A 24 -5.74 3.09 -3.68
N SER A 25 -6.96 2.82 -3.20
CA SER A 25 -8.02 3.83 -3.13
C SER A 25 -7.55 5.06 -2.35
N PRO A 26 -7.76 6.28 -2.88
CA PRO A 26 -7.37 7.52 -2.21
C PRO A 26 -8.07 7.70 -0.85
N VAL A 27 -9.27 7.15 -0.68
CA VAL A 27 -9.99 7.16 0.61
C VAL A 27 -9.26 6.29 1.63
N ILE A 28 -8.80 5.11 1.22
CA ILE A 28 -8.03 4.20 2.08
C ILE A 28 -6.67 4.82 2.44
N THR A 29 -5.96 5.41 1.47
CA THR A 29 -4.71 6.15 1.75
C THR A 29 -4.93 7.26 2.76
N SER A 30 -6.02 8.04 2.61
CA SER A 30 -6.35 9.12 3.55
C SER A 30 -6.66 8.58 4.95
N ALA A 31 -7.39 7.47 5.06
CA ALA A 31 -7.70 6.84 6.33
C ALA A 31 -6.44 6.29 7.03
N ILE A 32 -5.52 5.68 6.27
CA ILE A 32 -4.21 5.24 6.79
C ILE A 32 -3.41 6.44 7.31
N LEU A 33 -3.32 7.52 6.54
CA LEU A 33 -2.61 8.74 6.95
C LEU A 33 -3.26 9.42 8.18
N ALA A 34 -4.58 9.28 8.33
CA ALA A 34 -5.33 9.76 9.49
C ALA A 34 -5.22 8.83 10.71
N GLY A 35 -4.56 7.67 10.61
CA GLY A 35 -4.50 6.67 11.67
C GLY A 35 -5.80 5.89 11.88
N GLN A 36 -6.74 5.98 10.95
CA GLN A 36 -8.01 5.24 10.93
C GLN A 36 -7.91 3.89 10.21
N GLN A 37 -6.70 3.37 10.04
CA GLN A 37 -6.52 2.04 9.48
C GLN A 37 -6.98 0.97 10.47
N PRO A 38 -7.58 -0.14 10.00
CA PRO A 38 -7.93 -1.26 10.86
C PRO A 38 -6.69 -1.81 11.59
N PRO A 39 -6.82 -2.26 12.85
CA PRO A 39 -5.69 -2.82 13.61
C PRO A 39 -5.14 -4.11 12.97
N GLU A 40 -5.99 -4.83 12.24
CA GLU A 40 -5.64 -6.03 11.48
C GLU A 40 -4.80 -5.73 10.22
N LEU A 41 -4.83 -4.48 9.73
CA LEU A 41 -4.25 -4.11 8.45
C LEU A 41 -2.77 -3.74 8.60
N THR A 42 -1.89 -4.58 8.06
CA THR A 42 -0.45 -4.31 8.05
C THR A 42 0.05 -3.85 6.68
N LEU A 43 1.19 -3.16 6.66
CA LEU A 43 1.86 -2.81 5.41
C LEU A 43 2.18 -4.05 4.57
N THR A 44 2.54 -5.17 5.24
CA THR A 44 2.80 -6.45 4.57
C THR A 44 1.57 -6.98 3.86
N ASP A 45 0.38 -6.85 4.43
CA ASP A 45 -0.86 -7.25 3.75
C ASP A 45 -1.08 -6.43 2.48
N LEU A 46 -0.87 -5.10 2.54
CA LEU A 46 -1.00 -4.22 1.37
C LEU A 46 -0.02 -4.56 0.25
N VAL A 47 1.24 -4.86 0.59
CA VAL A 47 2.32 -4.99 -0.40
C VAL A 47 2.66 -6.43 -0.80
N ALA A 48 2.28 -7.43 0.01
CA ALA A 48 2.62 -8.83 -0.24
C ALA A 48 1.43 -9.67 -0.69
N LYS A 49 0.22 -9.44 -0.15
CA LYS A 49 -0.99 -10.14 -0.61
C LYS A 49 -1.59 -9.50 -1.86
N GLY A 50 -1.31 -8.21 -2.06
CA GLY A 50 -1.94 -7.42 -3.11
C GLY A 50 -3.43 -7.24 -2.83
N PHE A 51 -4.08 -6.44 -3.67
CA PHE A 51 -5.50 -6.13 -3.51
C PHE A 51 -6.18 -5.95 -4.87
N PRO A 52 -7.51 -6.19 -4.96
CA PRO A 52 -8.25 -6.02 -6.19
C PRO A 52 -8.16 -4.58 -6.71
N ALA A 53 -8.25 -4.39 -8.02
CA ALA A 53 -8.24 -3.05 -8.63
C ALA A 53 -9.50 -2.23 -8.28
N ASP A 54 -10.61 -2.93 -7.98
CA ASP A 54 -11.87 -2.31 -7.59
C ASP A 54 -11.80 -1.73 -6.18
N TRP A 55 -12.03 -0.42 -6.05
CA TRP A 55 -11.87 0.30 -4.78
C TRP A 55 -12.92 -0.07 -3.71
N ASP A 56 -14.15 -0.38 -4.10
CA ASP A 56 -15.17 -0.88 -3.16
C ASP A 56 -14.79 -2.26 -2.62
N HIS A 57 -14.21 -3.10 -3.47
CA HIS A 57 -13.68 -4.39 -3.07
C HIS A 57 -12.46 -4.23 -2.16
N GLN A 58 -11.55 -3.27 -2.45
CA GLN A 58 -10.43 -2.93 -1.56
C GLN A 58 -10.93 -2.56 -0.16
N TRP A 59 -11.97 -1.73 -0.06
CA TRP A 59 -12.55 -1.31 1.22
C TRP A 59 -13.01 -2.50 2.07
N ARG A 60 -13.63 -3.51 1.45
CA ARG A 60 -14.08 -4.72 2.13
C ARG A 60 -12.92 -5.65 2.53
N VAL A 61 -12.03 -5.98 1.59
CA VAL A 61 -10.96 -6.96 1.86
C VAL A 61 -9.89 -6.44 2.79
N LEU A 62 -9.69 -5.11 2.81
CA LEU A 62 -8.75 -4.46 3.73
C LEU A 62 -9.38 -4.17 5.10
N GLY A 63 -10.63 -4.59 5.35
CA GLY A 63 -11.26 -4.51 6.67
C GLY A 63 -11.84 -3.14 7.04
N PHE A 64 -11.94 -2.20 6.09
CA PHE A 64 -12.59 -0.91 6.33
C PHE A 64 -14.13 -1.01 6.38
N ALA A 65 -14.73 -2.06 5.80
CA ALA A 65 -16.17 -2.28 5.84
C ALA A 65 -16.69 -2.78 7.20
N GLY A 66 -15.82 -3.35 8.05
CA GLY A 66 -16.19 -3.96 9.34
C GLY A 66 -15.95 -3.07 10.57
N GLN A 67 -15.42 -1.85 10.37
CA GLN A 67 -15.28 -0.86 11.42
C GLN A 67 -16.55 0.00 11.50
N GLY A 68 -17.62 -0.60 12.02
CA GLY A 68 -18.91 0.05 12.29
C GLY A 68 -19.49 -0.47 13.59
#